data_AF-A0A7M7MFL2-F1
#
_entry.id   AF-A0A7M7MFL2-F1
#
_cell.length_a   1.000
_cell.length_b   1.000
_cell.length_c   1.000
_cell.angle_alpha   90.00
_cell.angle_beta   90.00
_cell.angle_gamma   90.00
#
_symmetry.space_group_name_H-M   'P 1'
#
loop_
_entity.id
_entity.type
_entity.pdbx_description
1 polymer ?
#
loop_
_entity_poly.entity_id
_entity_poly.type
_entity_poly.pdbx_seq_one_letter_code
_entity_poly.pdbx_strand_id
1 'polypeptide(L)'
;MILLCRAVHASKTKVTVGLTRALLLAYLLLLTVYVSRAKGLVSKRFRFDEQWQCPTLYPTLFCEDIKDLKIVSWIAQGTVKNVYLARWHDYPVVLSNLTVEAYREDFQHNVAMHHLLDYGQYTVRMLGHCGDQIVTEFHPLGNLMQAIPLLGDVLEVRFPLCIRYTEILVFLHQHGRVMCDSSTLEKTLEQYLVATSGSSIILNDLDALPRKELGVVRCGKHMLDGAFVAPEQRWEVGYRKGYNEKADVYKIPDVCNFILGESEESLWFRYWLFDIHKQCKVQDASIRPSAKDVLKMYRRIWREYQTDTGVDYDDL
;
A
#
# COMPACT_ATOMS: atom_id res chain seq x y z
N MET A 1 -53.85 -40.18 -50.56
CA MET A 1 -54.18 -39.02 -51.43
C MET A 1 -54.68 -37.90 -50.50
N ILE A 2 -53.84 -36.94 -50.07
CA ILE A 2 -53.52 -35.65 -50.73
C ILE A 2 -54.79 -34.77 -50.85
N LEU A 3 -54.94 -33.52 -50.38
CA LEU A 3 -54.19 -32.49 -49.62
C LEU A 3 -55.30 -31.57 -48.97
N LEU A 4 -55.26 -31.18 -47.69
CA LEU A 4 -54.75 -29.90 -47.14
C LEU A 4 -55.46 -28.61 -47.59
N CYS A 5 -56.16 -27.91 -46.67
CA CYS A 5 -56.12 -26.44 -46.60
C CYS A 5 -56.38 -25.90 -45.17
N ARG A 6 -55.71 -24.79 -44.87
CA ARG A 6 -55.29 -24.26 -43.55
C ARG A 6 -56.42 -23.62 -42.71
N ALA A 7 -56.28 -23.73 -41.39
CA ALA A 7 -56.87 -22.82 -40.41
C ALA A 7 -55.76 -22.16 -39.55
N VAL A 8 -56.02 -20.89 -39.25
CA VAL A 8 -55.20 -19.86 -38.62
C VAL A 8 -54.87 -20.20 -37.16
N HIS A 9 -53.61 -20.00 -36.72
CA HIS A 9 -53.25 -19.59 -35.36
C HIS A 9 -51.78 -19.12 -35.30
N ALA A 10 -51.54 -17.82 -35.38
CA ALA A 10 -50.23 -17.22 -35.09
C ALA A 10 -50.40 -15.76 -34.65
N SER A 11 -50.68 -15.53 -33.35
CA SER A 11 -50.44 -14.21 -32.73
C SER A 11 -50.54 -14.26 -31.21
N LYS A 12 -49.61 -14.94 -30.51
CA LYS A 12 -49.39 -14.71 -29.07
C LYS A 12 -47.91 -14.77 -28.63
N THR A 13 -46.98 -15.11 -29.50
CA THR A 13 -45.57 -15.36 -29.12
C THR A 13 -44.63 -14.16 -29.30
N LYS A 14 -45.04 -13.07 -29.96
CA LYS A 14 -44.16 -11.90 -30.20
C LYS A 14 -44.18 -10.84 -29.08
N VAL A 15 -45.26 -10.74 -28.29
CA VAL A 15 -45.41 -9.68 -27.28
C VAL A 15 -44.63 -10.03 -26.00
N THR A 16 -44.64 -11.29 -25.59
CA THR A 16 -43.95 -11.76 -24.36
C THR A 16 -42.43 -11.74 -24.47
N VAL A 17 -41.87 -11.99 -25.66
CA VAL A 17 -40.41 -11.95 -25.90
C VAL A 17 -39.87 -10.52 -25.97
N GLY A 18 -40.69 -9.57 -26.42
CA GLY A 18 -40.35 -8.14 -26.39
C GLY A 18 -40.31 -7.57 -24.97
N LEU A 19 -41.28 -7.96 -24.13
CA LEU A 19 -41.36 -7.50 -22.74
C LEU A 19 -40.19 -8.00 -21.88
N THR A 20 -39.78 -9.26 -22.06
CA THR A 20 -38.65 -9.83 -21.30
C THR A 20 -37.31 -9.23 -21.72
N ARG A 21 -37.10 -8.95 -23.02
CA ARG A 21 -35.90 -8.23 -23.49
C ARG A 21 -35.84 -6.79 -22.99
N ALA A 22 -36.97 -6.08 -22.98
CA ALA A 22 -37.05 -4.72 -22.47
C ALA A 22 -36.77 -4.65 -20.96
N LEU A 23 -37.31 -5.60 -20.18
CA LEU A 23 -37.04 -5.71 -18.74
C LEU A 23 -35.59 -6.08 -18.44
N LEU A 24 -34.98 -6.97 -19.24
CA LEU A 24 -33.56 -7.34 -19.08
C LEU A 24 -32.64 -6.15 -19.41
N LEU A 25 -32.94 -5.40 -20.47
CA LEU A 25 -32.20 -4.18 -20.83
C LEU A 25 -32.37 -3.08 -19.78
N ALA A 26 -33.57 -2.90 -19.23
CA ALA A 26 -33.81 -1.95 -18.15
C ALA A 26 -33.08 -2.37 -16.87
N TYR A 27 -33.04 -3.66 -16.53
CA TYR A 27 -32.29 -4.19 -15.40
C TYR A 27 -30.77 -4.02 -15.59
N LEU A 28 -30.25 -4.29 -16.79
CA LEU A 28 -28.84 -4.04 -17.13
C LEU A 28 -28.48 -2.55 -17.15
N LEU A 29 -29.39 -1.67 -17.58
CA LEU A 29 -29.23 -0.21 -17.48
C LEU A 29 -29.25 0.26 -16.02
N LEU A 30 -30.14 -0.28 -15.20
CA LEU A 30 -30.18 0.02 -13.77
C LEU A 30 -28.94 -0.52 -13.05
N LEU A 31 -28.44 -1.70 -13.42
CA LEU A 31 -27.19 -2.25 -12.90
C LEU A 31 -25.97 -1.45 -13.35
N THR A 32 -25.91 -1.01 -14.61
CA THR A 32 -24.80 -0.16 -15.08
C THR A 32 -24.86 1.22 -14.44
N VAL A 33 -26.04 1.83 -14.25
CA VAL A 33 -26.20 3.08 -13.49
C VAL A 33 -25.89 2.89 -12.00
N TYR A 34 -26.29 1.76 -11.40
CA TYR A 34 -25.99 1.44 -9.99
C TYR A 34 -24.51 1.15 -9.77
N VAL A 35 -23.86 0.38 -10.65
CA VAL A 35 -22.42 0.15 -10.66
C VAL A 35 -21.66 1.44 -10.96
N SER A 36 -22.17 2.32 -11.83
CA SER A 36 -21.56 3.64 -12.08
C SER A 36 -21.72 4.58 -10.89
N ARG A 37 -22.85 4.53 -10.17
CA ARG A 37 -23.05 5.25 -8.90
C ARG A 37 -22.25 4.66 -7.74
N ALA A 38 -22.07 3.34 -7.69
CA ALA A 38 -21.24 2.65 -6.71
C ALA A 38 -19.74 2.93 -6.96
N LYS A 39 -19.32 2.97 -8.24
CA LYS A 39 -18.00 3.49 -8.65
C LYS A 39 -17.85 4.99 -8.37
N GLY A 40 -18.94 5.76 -8.41
CA GLY A 40 -19.01 7.18 -8.02
C GLY A 40 -19.15 7.44 -6.51
N LEU A 41 -19.29 6.39 -5.70
CA LEU A 41 -19.28 6.44 -4.23
C LEU A 41 -17.94 5.96 -3.63
N VAL A 42 -16.98 5.62 -4.49
CA VAL A 42 -15.57 5.57 -4.12
C VAL A 42 -15.10 7.00 -3.94
N SER A 43 -15.10 7.45 -2.68
CA SER A 43 -14.40 8.63 -2.17
C SER A 43 -14.41 9.86 -3.08
N LYS A 44 -15.44 10.70 -2.97
CA LYS A 44 -15.32 12.14 -3.28
C LYS A 44 -14.31 12.87 -2.35
N ARG A 45 -13.45 12.16 -1.61
CA ARG A 45 -12.73 12.74 -0.48
C ARG A 45 -11.47 13.49 -0.86
N PHE A 46 -10.84 13.22 -2.01
CA PHE A 46 -9.65 13.96 -2.43
C PHE A 46 -9.53 13.96 -3.95
N ARG A 47 -10.03 15.01 -4.61
CA ARG A 47 -9.47 15.41 -5.90
C ARG A 47 -8.52 16.57 -5.64
N PHE A 48 -7.24 16.35 -5.87
CA PHE A 48 -6.27 17.43 -5.95
C PHE A 48 -6.46 18.11 -7.30
N ASP A 49 -7.49 18.93 -7.43
CA ASP A 49 -7.78 19.72 -8.64
C ASP A 49 -6.73 20.84 -8.84
N GLU A 50 -5.93 21.12 -7.81
CA GLU A 50 -4.76 22.01 -7.89
C GLU A 50 -3.50 21.23 -8.29
N GLN A 51 -2.86 21.64 -9.37
CA GLN A 51 -1.59 21.07 -9.82
C GLN A 51 -0.45 21.58 -8.93
N TRP A 52 -0.11 20.80 -7.92
CA TRP A 52 0.97 21.12 -7.00
C TRP A 52 2.34 20.89 -7.64
N GLN A 53 3.14 21.95 -7.75
CA GLN A 53 4.53 21.83 -8.16
C GLN A 53 5.35 21.35 -6.96
N CYS A 54 5.66 20.06 -6.93
CA CYS A 54 6.62 19.50 -5.97
C CYS A 54 8.04 19.83 -6.48
N PRO A 55 8.85 20.59 -5.74
CA PRO A 55 10.21 20.90 -6.15
C PRO A 55 11.06 19.61 -6.18
N THR A 56 12.07 19.61 -7.04
CA THR A 56 13.07 18.53 -7.09
C THR A 56 13.95 18.49 -5.84
N LEU A 57 14.05 19.62 -5.12
CA LEU A 57 14.74 19.72 -3.84
C LEU A 57 13.98 20.63 -2.90
N TYR A 58 13.40 20.05 -1.84
CA TYR A 58 12.92 20.83 -0.72
C TYR A 58 14.10 21.30 0.16
N PRO A 59 14.06 22.54 0.68
CA PRO A 59 15.03 23.01 1.66
C PRO A 59 14.75 22.42 3.04
N THR A 60 15.76 22.48 3.90
CA THR A 60 15.61 22.19 5.33
C THR A 60 14.88 23.34 6.00
N LEU A 61 13.88 23.02 6.82
CA LEU A 61 13.03 23.96 7.54
C LEU A 61 13.41 24.00 9.02
N PHE A 62 13.49 25.21 9.58
CA PHE A 62 13.74 25.45 11.00
C PHE A 62 12.45 25.81 11.75
N CYS A 63 12.54 26.00 13.06
CA CYS A 63 11.38 26.32 13.90
C CYS A 63 10.65 27.59 13.43
N GLU A 64 11.37 28.59 12.93
CA GLU A 64 10.79 29.82 12.38
C GLU A 64 9.95 29.51 11.12
N ASP A 65 10.48 28.68 10.22
CA ASP A 65 9.76 28.25 9.01
C ASP A 65 8.50 27.44 9.35
N ILE A 66 8.59 26.56 10.34
CA ILE A 66 7.50 25.67 10.77
C ILE A 66 6.34 26.47 11.37
N LYS A 67 6.64 27.56 12.10
CA LYS A 67 5.62 28.48 12.65
C LYS A 67 4.85 29.23 11.56
N ASP A 68 5.49 29.48 10.42
CA ASP A 68 4.91 30.23 9.30
C ASP A 68 4.13 29.36 8.30
N LEU A 69 4.04 28.05 8.54
CA LEU A 69 3.29 27.11 7.70
C LEU A 69 1.80 27.47 7.65
N LYS A 70 1.27 27.51 6.43
CA LYS A 70 -0.16 27.71 6.20
C LYS A 70 -0.84 26.35 6.05
N ILE A 71 -1.62 25.97 7.06
CA ILE A 71 -2.43 24.74 6.99
C ILE A 71 -3.48 24.88 5.89
N VAL A 72 -3.49 23.93 4.97
CA VAL A 72 -4.45 23.86 3.86
C VAL A 72 -5.61 22.97 4.25
N SER A 73 -5.31 21.76 4.71
CA SER A 73 -6.34 20.78 5.08
C SER A 73 -5.80 19.74 6.05
N TRP A 74 -6.72 19.10 6.76
CA TRP A 74 -6.40 17.94 7.59
C TRP A 74 -6.54 16.67 6.75
N ILE A 75 -5.47 15.89 6.62
CA ILE A 75 -5.41 14.75 5.69
C ILE A 75 -5.51 13.39 6.37
N ALA A 76 -5.05 13.26 7.63
CA ALA A 76 -5.21 12.02 8.39
C ALA A 76 -5.19 12.26 9.91
N GLN A 77 -5.91 11.39 10.62
CA GLN A 77 -5.83 11.25 12.07
C GLN A 77 -5.14 9.93 12.41
N GLY A 78 -3.99 10.00 13.07
CA GLY A 78 -3.32 8.86 13.66
C GLY A 78 -3.56 8.76 15.17
N THR A 79 -3.04 7.69 15.78
CA THR A 79 -3.02 7.58 17.25
C THR A 79 -2.02 8.58 17.84
N VAL A 80 -0.81 8.62 17.27
CA VAL A 80 0.30 9.46 17.73
C VAL A 80 0.27 10.87 17.12
N LYS A 81 -0.11 10.99 15.84
CA LYS A 81 0.00 12.23 15.08
C LYS A 81 -1.29 12.63 14.33
N ASN A 82 -1.57 13.92 14.33
CA ASN A 82 -2.49 14.55 13.38
C ASN A 82 -1.68 15.01 12.17
N VAL A 83 -2.12 14.65 10.97
CA VAL A 83 -1.39 14.91 9.73
C VAL A 83 -2.17 15.92 8.89
N TYR A 84 -1.50 17.01 8.53
CA TYR A 84 -2.04 18.12 7.77
C TYR A 84 -1.28 18.31 6.46
N LEU A 85 -2.01 18.62 5.39
CA LEU A 85 -1.42 19.27 4.23
C LEU A 85 -1.21 20.75 4.58
N ALA A 86 0.00 21.24 4.37
CA ALA A 86 0.35 22.62 4.59
C ALA A 86 1.13 23.19 3.39
N ARG A 87 1.26 24.51 3.37
CA ARG A 87 2.10 25.26 2.42
C ARG A 87 3.22 25.95 3.18
N TRP A 88 4.46 25.71 2.73
CA TRP A 88 5.60 26.55 3.06
C TRP A 88 5.94 27.36 1.81
N HIS A 89 5.72 28.68 1.86
CA HIS A 89 5.64 29.52 0.65
C HIS A 89 4.68 28.90 -0.39
N ASP A 90 5.19 28.56 -1.58
CA ASP A 90 4.44 27.94 -2.67
C ASP A 90 4.58 26.41 -2.71
N TYR A 91 5.34 25.82 -1.78
CA TYR A 91 5.63 24.39 -1.78
C TYR A 91 4.65 23.61 -0.88
N PRO A 92 4.05 22.52 -1.39
CA PRO A 92 3.24 21.64 -0.56
C PRO A 92 4.13 20.84 0.40
N VAL A 93 3.77 20.80 1.67
CA VAL A 93 4.46 20.00 2.69
C VAL A 93 3.45 19.30 3.57
N VAL A 94 3.89 18.27 4.28
CA VAL A 94 3.06 17.56 5.25
C VAL A 94 3.52 17.92 6.65
N LEU A 95 2.62 18.48 7.45
CA LEU A 95 2.85 18.75 8.87
C LEU A 95 2.23 17.63 9.71
N SER A 96 3.05 16.96 10.52
CA SER A 96 2.61 15.99 11.52
C SER A 96 2.79 16.57 12.91
N ASN A 97 1.70 16.71 13.67
CA ASN A 97 1.72 17.22 15.04
C ASN A 97 1.31 16.12 16.02
N LEU A 98 1.93 16.10 17.21
CA LEU A 98 1.51 15.23 18.31
C LEU A 98 0.00 15.41 18.62
N THR A 99 -0.73 14.30 18.77
CA THR A 99 -2.16 14.32 19.10
C THR A 99 -2.41 14.70 20.55
N VAL A 100 -1.74 14.01 21.47
CA VAL A 100 -1.86 14.20 22.92
C VAL A 100 -0.51 13.90 23.60
N GLU A 101 -0.27 14.57 24.72
CA GLU A 101 0.96 14.46 25.51
C GLU A 101 1.36 13.01 25.86
N ALA A 102 0.38 12.13 26.07
CA ALA A 102 0.63 10.73 26.44
C ALA A 102 1.41 9.94 25.38
N TYR A 103 1.43 10.38 24.12
CA TYR A 103 2.19 9.75 23.03
C TYR A 103 3.49 10.50 22.68
N ARG A 104 3.93 11.46 23.51
CA ARG A 104 5.15 12.23 23.22
C ARG A 104 6.37 11.34 23.07
N GLU A 105 6.50 10.28 23.86
CA GLU A 105 7.63 9.34 23.75
C GLU A 105 7.65 8.63 22.38
N ASP A 106 6.50 8.11 21.93
CA ASP A 106 6.36 7.49 20.60
C ASP A 106 6.63 8.51 19.47
N PHE A 107 6.19 9.76 19.64
CA PHE A 107 6.46 10.83 18.68
C PHE A 107 7.95 11.19 18.60
N GLN A 108 8.62 11.34 19.74
CA GLN A 108 10.06 11.62 19.76
C GLN A 108 10.88 10.42 19.26
N HIS A 109 10.38 9.19 19.45
CA HIS A 109 10.94 8.00 18.80
C HIS A 109 10.86 8.12 17.28
N ASN A 110 9.73 8.56 16.73
CA ASN A 110 9.57 8.80 15.29
C ASN A 110 10.58 9.84 14.79
N VAL A 111 10.73 10.99 15.46
CA VAL A 111 11.76 12.00 15.12
C VAL A 111 13.15 11.37 15.06
N ALA A 112 13.51 10.57 16.07
CA ALA A 112 14.79 9.86 16.09
C ALA A 112 14.93 8.84 14.95
N MET A 113 13.85 8.17 14.55
CA MET A 113 13.85 7.26 13.40
C MET A 113 13.99 7.99 12.09
N HIS A 114 13.35 9.15 11.90
CA HIS A 114 13.60 9.99 10.73
C HIS A 114 15.07 10.37 10.62
N HIS A 115 15.73 10.79 11.71
CA HIS A 115 17.16 11.10 11.67
C HIS A 115 18.05 9.88 11.40
N LEU A 116 17.73 8.72 12.00
CA LEU A 116 18.53 7.51 11.85
C LEU A 116 18.39 6.89 10.45
N LEU A 117 17.19 6.95 9.90
CA LEU A 117 16.83 6.25 8.67
C LEU A 117 16.68 7.19 7.47
N ASP A 118 17.14 8.45 7.57
CA ASP A 118 17.05 9.46 6.51
C ASP A 118 17.79 9.04 5.24
N TYR A 119 17.12 8.21 4.45
CA TYR A 119 17.63 7.65 3.23
C TYR A 119 16.52 7.81 2.18
N GLY A 120 16.51 8.97 1.53
CA GLY A 120 15.36 9.47 0.75
C GLY A 120 14.82 8.57 -0.37
N GLN A 121 15.50 7.47 -0.72
CA GLN A 121 14.94 6.45 -1.62
C GLN A 121 14.03 5.41 -0.92
N TYR A 122 14.11 5.27 0.40
CA TYR A 122 13.41 4.25 1.19
C TYR A 122 12.47 4.82 2.23
N THR A 123 12.77 5.99 2.79
CA THR A 123 11.94 6.66 3.78
C THR A 123 11.49 8.02 3.27
N VAL A 124 10.33 8.49 3.74
CA VAL A 124 9.91 9.87 3.54
C VAL A 124 10.95 10.81 4.11
N ARG A 125 11.32 11.83 3.34
CA ARG A 125 12.31 12.81 3.76
C ARG A 125 11.69 13.77 4.76
N MET A 126 12.35 13.92 5.90
CA MET A 126 12.03 14.95 6.88
C MET A 126 12.67 16.27 6.44
N LEU A 127 11.84 17.29 6.27
CA LEU A 127 12.25 18.64 5.89
C LEU A 127 12.66 19.45 7.12
N GLY A 128 12.00 19.22 8.26
CA GLY A 128 12.30 19.90 9.51
C GLY A 128 11.51 19.34 10.67
N HIS A 129 11.91 19.71 11.88
CA HIS A 129 11.23 19.34 13.12
C HIS A 129 11.36 20.48 14.15
N CYS A 130 10.29 20.74 14.90
CA CYS A 130 10.27 21.70 16.00
C CYS A 130 9.33 21.25 17.12
N GLY A 131 9.89 20.87 18.27
CA GLY A 131 9.11 20.44 19.44
C GLY A 131 8.32 19.16 19.18
N ASP A 132 7.00 19.28 19.08
CA ASP A 132 6.08 18.16 18.83
C ASP A 132 5.50 18.23 17.39
N GLN A 133 6.29 18.75 16.46
CA GLN A 133 5.93 18.96 15.06
C GLN A 133 7.04 18.45 14.12
N ILE A 134 6.66 17.67 13.12
CA ILE A 134 7.55 17.17 12.05
C ILE A 134 6.99 17.65 10.72
N VAL A 135 7.86 18.09 9.81
CA VAL A 135 7.51 18.41 8.43
C VAL A 135 8.19 17.45 7.48
N THR A 136 7.43 16.84 6.57
CA THR A 136 7.93 15.94 5.54
C THR A 136 7.52 16.38 4.14
N GLU A 137 8.17 15.81 3.12
CA GLU A 137 7.77 15.99 1.72
C GLU A 137 6.32 15.54 1.49
N PHE A 138 5.62 16.28 0.63
CA PHE A 138 4.27 15.90 0.21
C PHE A 138 4.31 14.97 -1.00
N HIS A 139 3.58 13.85 -0.90
CA HIS A 139 3.40 12.88 -1.99
C HIS A 139 1.92 12.85 -2.41
N PRO A 140 1.58 13.36 -3.61
CA PRO A 140 0.19 13.62 -4.00
C PRO A 140 -0.63 12.36 -4.24
N LEU A 141 0.01 11.23 -4.55
CA LEU A 141 -0.67 9.94 -4.72
C LEU A 141 -1.11 9.33 -3.38
N GLY A 142 -0.61 9.85 -2.25
CA GLY A 142 -0.97 9.39 -0.92
C GLY A 142 -0.42 8.01 -0.59
N ASN A 143 -1.12 7.31 0.30
CA ASN A 143 -0.68 5.99 0.77
C ASN A 143 -0.92 4.89 -0.28
N LEU A 144 -0.19 3.79 -0.14
CA LEU A 144 -0.20 2.71 -1.12
C LEU A 144 -1.59 2.08 -1.30
N MET A 145 -2.39 2.00 -0.23
CA MET A 145 -3.76 1.48 -0.28
C MET A 145 -4.64 2.30 -1.24
N GLN A 146 -4.54 3.62 -1.20
CA GLN A 146 -5.33 4.54 -2.02
C GLN A 146 -4.75 4.71 -3.43
N ALA A 147 -3.43 4.64 -3.56
CA ALA A 147 -2.73 4.91 -4.81
C ALA A 147 -2.79 3.75 -5.81
N ILE A 148 -2.77 2.49 -5.35
CA ILE A 148 -2.71 1.31 -6.25
C ILE A 148 -3.80 1.31 -7.33
N PRO A 149 -5.08 1.60 -7.04
CA PRO A 149 -6.11 1.70 -8.08
C PRO A 149 -5.87 2.79 -9.14
N LEU A 150 -5.08 3.81 -8.83
CA LEU A 150 -4.76 4.94 -9.72
C LEU A 150 -3.58 4.66 -10.65
N LEU A 151 -2.71 3.70 -10.30
CA LEU A 151 -1.51 3.36 -11.09
C LEU A 151 -1.80 2.49 -12.32
N GLY A 152 -3.07 2.15 -12.56
CA GLY A 152 -3.46 1.15 -13.55
C GLY A 152 -3.17 -0.28 -13.08
N ASP A 153 -3.69 -1.28 -13.79
CA ASP A 153 -3.50 -2.71 -13.46
C ASP A 153 -2.54 -3.37 -14.47
N VAL A 154 -1.30 -2.86 -14.48
CA VAL A 154 -0.23 -3.23 -15.42
C VAL A 154 0.91 -3.85 -14.62
N LEU A 155 1.33 -5.06 -14.99
CA LEU A 155 2.31 -5.84 -14.24
C LEU A 155 3.66 -5.12 -14.14
N GLU A 156 4.08 -4.50 -15.24
CA GLU A 156 5.32 -3.73 -15.40
C GLU A 156 5.37 -2.52 -14.48
N VAL A 157 4.21 -1.94 -14.13
CA VAL A 157 4.12 -0.85 -13.18
C VAL A 157 4.09 -1.39 -11.74
N ARG A 158 3.39 -2.51 -11.53
CA ARG A 158 3.08 -3.01 -10.18
C ARG A 158 4.18 -3.86 -9.56
N PHE A 159 4.80 -4.77 -10.30
CA PHE A 159 5.81 -5.65 -9.72
C PHE A 159 7.07 -4.92 -9.24
N PRO A 160 7.56 -3.85 -9.92
CA PRO A 160 8.62 -3.02 -9.37
C PRO A 160 8.30 -2.44 -7.98
N LEU A 161 7.03 -2.17 -7.67
CA LEU A 161 6.63 -1.73 -6.33
C LEU A 161 6.76 -2.87 -5.30
N CYS A 162 6.53 -4.14 -5.66
CA CYS A 162 6.84 -5.29 -4.80
C CYS A 162 8.35 -5.40 -4.53
N ILE A 163 9.18 -5.15 -5.55
CA ILE A 163 10.63 -5.13 -5.41
C ILE A 163 11.02 -4.03 -4.43
N ARG A 164 10.52 -2.80 -4.64
CA ARG A 164 10.79 -1.65 -3.75
C ARG A 164 10.33 -1.88 -2.32
N TYR A 165 9.13 -2.44 -2.12
CA TYR A 165 8.65 -2.84 -0.79
C TYR A 165 9.65 -3.77 -0.09
N THR A 166 10.16 -4.77 -0.82
CA THR A 166 11.12 -5.73 -0.26
C THR A 166 12.48 -5.08 0.00
N GLU A 167 12.92 -4.13 -0.83
CA GLU A 167 14.13 -3.34 -0.57
C GLU A 167 14.04 -2.51 0.70
N ILE A 168 12.90 -1.89 0.96
CA ILE A 168 12.66 -1.16 2.21
C ILE A 168 12.76 -2.11 3.41
N LEU A 169 12.20 -3.31 3.33
CA LEU A 169 12.36 -4.31 4.41
C LEU A 169 13.82 -4.71 4.60
N VAL A 170 14.58 -4.92 3.51
CA VAL A 170 16.03 -5.18 3.60
C VAL A 170 16.74 -4.04 4.33
N PHE A 171 16.44 -2.80 3.97
CA PHE A 171 17.00 -1.60 4.60
C PHE A 171 16.67 -1.55 6.10
N LEU A 172 15.42 -1.76 6.49
CA LEU A 172 15.02 -1.82 7.90
C LEU A 172 15.77 -2.93 8.65
N HIS A 173 15.83 -4.13 8.07
CA HIS A 173 16.42 -5.31 8.71
C HIS A 173 17.94 -5.15 8.90
N GLN A 174 18.62 -4.45 7.98
CA GLN A 174 20.03 -4.08 8.11
C GLN A 174 20.29 -3.13 9.30
N HIS A 175 19.32 -2.25 9.60
CA HIS A 175 19.35 -1.39 10.78
C HIS A 175 18.80 -2.08 12.04
N GLY A 176 18.51 -3.39 11.95
CA GLY A 176 17.99 -4.19 13.05
C GLY A 176 16.56 -3.83 13.46
N ARG A 177 15.77 -3.24 12.54
CA ARG A 177 14.39 -2.79 12.75
C ARG A 177 13.39 -3.79 12.21
N VAL A 178 12.18 -3.78 12.78
CA VAL A 178 11.04 -4.62 12.36
C VAL A 178 9.82 -3.70 12.20
N MET A 179 9.03 -3.90 11.13
CA MET A 179 7.87 -3.05 10.85
C MET A 179 6.68 -3.47 11.73
N CYS A 180 6.56 -2.91 12.93
CA CYS A 180 5.55 -3.35 13.88
C CYS A 180 4.14 -2.89 13.56
N ASP A 181 3.98 -1.75 12.88
CA ASP A 181 2.64 -1.23 12.55
C ASP A 181 2.04 -1.88 11.30
N SER A 182 1.97 -3.21 11.31
CA SER A 182 1.62 -4.04 10.16
C SER A 182 0.76 -5.24 10.59
N SER A 183 -0.29 -5.00 11.39
CA SER A 183 -1.17 -6.04 11.93
C SER A 183 -2.21 -6.56 10.93
N THR A 184 -2.52 -5.77 9.90
CA THR A 184 -3.44 -6.11 8.81
C THR A 184 -2.87 -5.62 7.49
N LEU A 185 -3.37 -6.13 6.36
CA LEU A 185 -2.97 -5.65 5.04
C LEU A 185 -3.21 -4.15 4.89
N GLU A 186 -4.42 -3.66 5.16
CA GLU A 186 -4.78 -2.24 5.08
C GLU A 186 -3.82 -1.37 5.90
N LYS A 187 -3.71 -1.64 7.21
CA LYS A 187 -2.77 -0.94 8.08
C LYS A 187 -1.33 -0.95 7.54
N THR A 188 -0.84 -2.07 7.02
CA THR A 188 0.51 -2.16 6.46
C THR A 188 0.68 -1.23 5.27
N LEU A 189 -0.30 -1.19 4.36
CA LEU A 189 -0.26 -0.36 3.15
C LEU A 189 -0.37 1.15 3.45
N GLU A 190 -1.03 1.51 4.55
CA GLU A 190 -1.13 2.92 5.01
C GLU A 190 0.22 3.50 5.46
N GLN A 191 1.18 2.64 5.85
CA GLN A 191 2.50 3.06 6.32
C GLN A 191 3.42 3.50 5.17
N TYR A 192 3.06 3.19 3.93
CA TYR A 192 3.85 3.49 2.73
C TYR A 192 3.15 4.54 1.87
N LEU A 193 3.92 5.46 1.30
CA LEU A 193 3.46 6.42 0.28
C LEU A 193 3.94 5.99 -1.10
N VAL A 194 3.19 6.34 -2.14
CA VAL A 194 3.69 6.25 -3.52
C VAL A 194 4.41 7.55 -3.87
N ALA A 195 5.65 7.42 -4.33
CA ALA A 195 6.47 8.54 -4.73
C ALA A 195 5.80 9.32 -5.87
N THR A 196 6.11 10.61 -6.01
CA THR A 196 5.46 11.50 -6.99
C THR A 196 5.58 11.02 -8.43
N SER A 197 6.63 10.27 -8.76
CA SER A 197 6.82 9.64 -10.08
C SER A 197 5.80 8.54 -10.39
N GLY A 198 5.12 7.98 -9.38
CA GLY A 198 4.24 6.82 -9.52
C GLY A 198 4.96 5.48 -9.68
N SER A 199 6.30 5.48 -9.77
CA SER A 199 7.13 4.31 -10.07
C SER A 199 7.83 3.70 -8.85
N SER A 200 7.64 4.27 -7.66
CA SER A 200 8.29 3.81 -6.44
C SER A 200 7.39 4.03 -5.23
N ILE A 201 7.70 3.33 -4.15
CA ILE A 201 7.09 3.54 -2.83
C ILE A 201 8.16 3.90 -1.81
N ILE A 202 7.75 4.56 -0.74
CA ILE A 202 8.60 4.96 0.39
C ILE A 202 7.89 4.68 1.70
N LEU A 203 8.64 4.37 2.75
CA LEU A 203 8.13 4.20 4.10
C LEU A 203 7.91 5.57 4.74
N ASN A 204 6.70 5.84 5.20
CA ASN A 204 6.34 7.12 5.81
C ASN A 204 6.25 7.02 7.33
N ASP A 205 5.55 6.00 7.83
CA ASP A 205 5.36 5.87 9.27
C ASP A 205 6.51 5.12 9.93
N LEU A 206 7.28 5.84 10.76
CA LEU A 206 8.45 5.30 11.46
C LEU A 206 8.22 5.19 12.97
N ASP A 207 6.97 5.36 13.45
CA ASP A 207 6.64 5.41 14.88
C ASP A 207 6.89 4.04 15.56
N ALA A 208 6.63 2.93 14.87
CA ALA A 208 6.71 1.57 15.42
C ALA A 208 7.83 0.74 14.79
N LEU A 209 9.08 1.21 14.92
CA LEU A 209 10.28 0.53 14.43
C LEU A 209 11.24 0.14 15.57
N PRO A 210 10.85 -0.80 16.46
CA PRO A 210 11.73 -1.23 17.53
C PRO A 210 12.99 -1.87 16.96
N ARG A 211 14.10 -1.67 17.68
CA ARG A 211 15.33 -2.39 17.42
C ARG A 211 15.23 -3.79 18.03
N LYS A 212 15.83 -4.77 17.39
CA LYS A 212 16.06 -6.09 18.00
C LYS A 212 16.90 -5.96 19.26
N GLU A 213 16.37 -6.40 20.39
CA GLU A 213 17.08 -6.59 21.65
C GLU A 213 17.25 -8.08 21.90
N LEU A 214 18.49 -8.54 22.10
CA LEU A 214 18.81 -9.96 22.26
C LEU A 214 18.25 -10.85 21.13
N GLY A 215 18.14 -10.29 19.92
CA GLY A 215 17.65 -10.99 18.73
C GLY A 215 16.13 -11.01 18.56
N VAL A 216 15.36 -10.39 19.46
CA VAL A 216 13.89 -10.35 19.40
C VAL A 216 13.34 -8.92 19.48
N VAL A 217 12.10 -8.75 19.01
CA VAL A 217 11.26 -7.56 19.14
C VAL A 217 9.91 -7.95 19.75
N ARG A 218 9.23 -6.97 20.31
CA ARG A 218 7.85 -7.09 20.79
C ARG A 218 7.06 -5.90 20.23
N CYS A 219 6.13 -6.16 19.32
CA CYS A 219 5.31 -5.10 18.74
C CYS A 219 4.04 -4.88 19.58
N GLY A 220 3.89 -3.66 20.10
CA GLY A 220 2.69 -3.21 20.81
C GLY A 220 2.42 -3.98 22.11
N LYS A 221 1.27 -3.69 22.74
CA LYS A 221 0.76 -4.34 23.96
C LYS A 221 -0.52 -5.16 23.73
N HIS A 222 -1.04 -5.14 22.51
CA HIS A 222 -2.31 -5.76 22.15
C HIS A 222 -2.10 -7.15 21.53
N MET A 223 -3.10 -8.01 21.73
CA MET A 223 -3.14 -9.32 21.10
C MET A 223 -3.27 -9.16 19.58
N LEU A 224 -2.37 -9.79 18.85
CA LEU A 224 -2.43 -9.90 17.40
C LEU A 224 -3.01 -11.27 17.04
N ASP A 225 -3.94 -11.28 16.09
CA ASP A 225 -4.59 -12.49 15.58
C ASP A 225 -4.88 -12.35 14.08
N GLY A 226 -5.30 -13.45 13.46
CA GLY A 226 -5.64 -13.53 12.04
C GLY A 226 -4.51 -14.10 11.18
N ALA A 227 -4.86 -14.41 9.93
CA ALA A 227 -3.95 -15.08 9.00
C ALA A 227 -2.83 -14.18 8.44
N PHE A 228 -3.00 -12.85 8.52
CA PHE A 228 -2.03 -11.89 8.00
C PHE A 228 -0.77 -11.81 8.87
N VAL A 229 -0.93 -11.75 10.20
CA VAL A 229 0.20 -11.75 11.13
C VAL A 229 0.87 -13.12 11.17
N ALA A 230 2.20 -13.10 11.36
CA ALA A 230 2.96 -14.34 11.41
C ALA A 230 2.54 -15.19 12.63
N PRO A 231 2.57 -16.53 12.53
CA PRO A 231 2.13 -17.43 13.59
C PRO A 231 2.76 -17.15 14.96
N GLU A 232 4.04 -16.82 14.99
CA GLU A 232 4.79 -16.49 16.21
C GLU A 232 4.40 -15.15 16.85
N GLN A 233 3.71 -14.27 16.12
CA GLN A 233 3.14 -13.03 16.67
C GLN A 233 1.84 -13.28 17.43
N ARG A 234 1.17 -14.41 17.17
CA ARG A 234 -0.14 -14.72 17.76
C ARG A 234 0.00 -15.08 19.22
N TRP A 235 -1.01 -14.67 20.01
CA TRP A 235 -1.00 -14.80 21.47
C TRP A 235 -0.80 -16.24 21.94
N GLU A 236 -1.46 -17.20 21.28
CA GLU A 236 -1.45 -18.62 21.66
C GLU A 236 -0.07 -19.29 21.53
N VAL A 237 0.86 -18.70 20.76
CA VAL A 237 2.12 -19.34 20.39
C VAL A 237 3.36 -18.58 20.87
N GLY A 238 3.39 -17.24 20.76
CA GLY A 238 4.69 -16.53 20.83
C GLY A 238 4.72 -15.09 21.32
N TYR A 239 3.57 -14.43 21.55
CA TYR A 239 3.55 -13.00 21.88
C TYR A 239 4.44 -12.61 23.09
N ARG A 240 4.53 -13.47 24.12
CA ARG A 240 5.38 -13.22 25.30
C ARG A 240 6.88 -13.49 25.08
N LYS A 241 7.23 -14.32 24.09
CA LYS A 241 8.62 -14.74 23.82
C LYS A 241 9.37 -13.74 22.94
N GLY A 242 8.64 -12.87 22.24
CA GLY A 242 9.20 -12.01 21.20
C GLY A 242 9.48 -12.80 19.91
N TYR A 243 9.66 -12.08 18.82
CA TYR A 243 9.94 -12.62 17.48
C TYR A 243 10.95 -11.71 16.77
N ASN A 244 11.31 -12.00 15.53
CA ASN A 244 12.31 -11.24 14.79
C ASN A 244 11.75 -10.72 13.46
N GLU A 245 12.64 -10.24 12.59
CA GLU A 245 12.28 -9.66 11.29
C GLU A 245 11.60 -10.64 10.32
N LYS A 246 11.62 -11.95 10.62
CA LYS A 246 10.91 -12.98 9.84
C LYS A 246 9.39 -12.82 9.88
N ALA A 247 8.87 -12.06 10.84
CA ALA A 247 7.48 -11.65 10.86
C ALA A 247 7.12 -10.72 9.70
N ASP A 248 8.04 -9.83 9.29
CA ASP A 248 7.84 -8.97 8.12
C ASP A 248 7.88 -9.81 6.83
N VAL A 249 8.82 -10.77 6.75
CA VAL A 249 8.95 -11.69 5.61
C VAL A 249 7.65 -12.48 5.37
N TYR A 250 7.00 -12.91 6.45
CA TYR A 250 5.73 -13.65 6.37
C TYR A 250 4.62 -12.86 5.64
N LYS A 251 4.66 -11.52 5.70
CA LYS A 251 3.64 -10.63 5.13
C LYS A 251 3.92 -10.21 3.69
N ILE A 252 5.15 -10.44 3.20
CA ILE A 252 5.55 -10.06 1.83
C ILE A 252 4.58 -10.60 0.77
N PRO A 253 4.13 -11.88 0.81
CA PRO A 253 3.24 -12.41 -0.21
C PRO A 253 1.91 -11.67 -0.29
N ASP A 254 1.26 -11.37 0.84
CA ASP A 254 -0.05 -10.71 0.85
C ASP A 254 0.06 -9.26 0.34
N VAL A 255 1.10 -8.54 0.78
CA VAL A 255 1.36 -7.17 0.32
C VAL A 255 1.63 -7.17 -1.18
N CYS A 256 2.49 -8.06 -1.67
CA CYS A 256 2.81 -8.10 -3.09
C CYS A 256 1.61 -8.56 -3.94
N ASN A 257 0.82 -9.53 -3.48
CA ASN A 257 -0.37 -9.97 -4.22
C ASN A 257 -1.43 -8.87 -4.31
N PHE A 258 -1.56 -8.02 -3.28
CA PHE A 258 -2.39 -6.82 -3.35
C PHE A 258 -1.86 -5.82 -4.37
N ILE A 259 -0.55 -5.52 -4.33
CA ILE A 259 0.11 -4.60 -5.26
C ILE A 259 -0.09 -5.08 -6.71
N LEU A 260 0.10 -6.37 -6.98
CA LEU A 260 0.00 -6.97 -8.32
C LEU A 260 -1.39 -6.82 -8.95
N GLY A 261 -2.46 -6.72 -8.16
CA GLY A 261 -3.81 -6.61 -8.70
C GLY A 261 -4.31 -7.91 -9.35
N GLU A 262 -5.33 -7.79 -10.21
CA GLU A 262 -6.08 -8.94 -10.74
C GLU A 262 -6.09 -8.99 -12.27
N SER A 263 -5.15 -8.29 -12.92
CA SER A 263 -4.94 -8.45 -14.37
C SER A 263 -4.58 -9.91 -14.70
N GLU A 264 -4.89 -10.33 -15.93
CA GLU A 264 -4.56 -11.68 -16.39
C GLU A 264 -3.06 -11.97 -16.29
N GLU A 265 -2.24 -11.01 -16.69
CA GLU A 265 -0.77 -11.08 -16.59
C GLU A 265 -0.32 -11.22 -15.13
N SER A 266 -0.87 -10.43 -14.20
CA SER A 266 -0.57 -10.54 -12.78
C SER A 266 -0.99 -11.89 -12.19
N LEU A 267 -2.13 -12.44 -12.62
CA LEU A 267 -2.59 -13.78 -12.23
C LEU A 267 -1.61 -14.86 -12.68
N TRP A 268 -1.11 -14.77 -13.92
CA TRP A 268 -0.07 -15.69 -14.42
C TRP A 268 1.27 -15.49 -13.73
N PHE A 269 1.66 -14.25 -13.46
CA PHE A 269 2.91 -13.93 -12.81
C PHE A 269 2.98 -14.45 -11.37
N ARG A 270 1.85 -14.54 -10.66
CA ARG A 270 1.79 -15.18 -9.33
C ARG A 270 2.28 -16.63 -9.33
N TYR A 271 2.18 -17.37 -10.45
CA TYR A 271 2.76 -18.71 -10.55
C TYR A 271 4.28 -18.69 -10.50
N TRP A 272 4.92 -17.68 -11.11
CA TRP A 272 6.38 -17.51 -11.03
C TRP A 272 6.84 -17.21 -9.60
N LEU A 273 6.02 -16.49 -8.83
CA LEU A 273 6.30 -16.14 -7.43
C LEU A 273 5.95 -17.25 -6.43
N PHE A 274 5.27 -18.32 -6.87
CA PHE A 274 4.65 -19.30 -5.98
C PHE A 274 5.65 -19.91 -4.97
N ASP A 275 6.80 -20.38 -5.44
CA ASP A 275 7.76 -21.08 -4.58
C ASP A 275 8.36 -20.16 -3.51
N ILE A 276 8.69 -18.91 -3.86
CA ILE A 276 9.24 -17.96 -2.91
C ILE A 276 8.17 -17.46 -1.92
N HIS A 277 6.95 -17.22 -2.40
CA HIS A 277 5.82 -16.84 -1.53
C HIS A 277 5.47 -17.95 -0.54
N LYS A 278 5.48 -19.21 -0.99
CA LYS A 278 5.27 -20.38 -0.14
C LYS A 278 6.34 -20.47 0.96
N GLN A 279 7.60 -20.22 0.63
CA GLN A 279 8.70 -20.20 1.60
C GLN A 279 8.55 -19.07 2.63
N CYS A 280 8.09 -17.89 2.23
CA CYS A 280 7.77 -16.81 3.16
C CYS A 280 6.66 -17.19 4.16
N LYS A 281 5.69 -18.01 3.73
CA LYS A 281 4.52 -18.43 4.52
C LYS A 281 4.73 -19.66 5.41
N VAL A 282 5.95 -20.18 5.50
CA VAL A 282 6.25 -21.32 6.37
C VAL A 282 5.99 -20.96 7.85
N GLN A 283 5.43 -21.90 8.60
CA GLN A 283 5.07 -21.68 10.01
C GLN A 283 6.29 -21.39 10.88
N ASP A 284 7.36 -22.19 10.73
CA ASP A 284 8.62 -21.97 11.43
C ASP A 284 9.38 -20.78 10.82
N ALA A 285 9.55 -19.74 11.63
CA ALA A 285 10.24 -18.51 11.25
C ALA A 285 11.72 -18.71 10.91
N SER A 286 12.39 -19.71 11.51
CA SER A 286 13.83 -19.94 11.36
C SER A 286 14.22 -20.38 9.94
N ILE A 287 13.28 -21.01 9.23
CA ILE A 287 13.48 -21.53 7.86
C ILE A 287 12.89 -20.63 6.78
N ARG A 288 12.19 -19.54 7.14
CA ARG A 288 11.78 -18.53 6.16
C ARG A 288 13.03 -17.87 5.56
N PRO A 289 13.00 -17.44 4.29
CA PRO A 289 14.08 -16.67 3.68
C PRO A 289 14.31 -15.34 4.42
N SER A 290 15.46 -14.70 4.24
CA SER A 290 15.59 -13.28 4.63
C SER A 290 14.90 -12.38 3.60
N ALA A 291 14.57 -11.14 3.95
CA ALA A 291 14.08 -10.16 2.97
C ALA A 291 15.08 -9.97 1.80
N LYS A 292 16.38 -10.12 2.07
CA LYS A 292 17.44 -10.04 1.06
C LYS A 292 17.37 -11.20 0.07
N ASP A 293 17.05 -12.41 0.54
CA ASP A 293 16.87 -13.58 -0.32
C ASP A 293 15.62 -13.44 -1.19
N VAL A 294 14.51 -12.95 -0.61
CA VAL A 294 13.27 -12.66 -1.35
C VAL A 294 13.52 -11.62 -2.43
N LEU A 295 14.21 -10.51 -2.10
CA LEU A 295 14.58 -9.47 -3.06
C LEU A 295 15.43 -10.01 -4.20
N LYS A 296 16.44 -10.83 -3.90
CA LYS A 296 17.28 -11.48 -4.91
C LYS A 296 16.44 -12.35 -5.84
N MET A 297 15.47 -13.09 -5.28
CA MET A 297 14.59 -13.94 -6.07
C MET A 297 13.62 -13.13 -6.92
N TYR A 298 13.00 -12.07 -6.38
CA TYR A 298 12.12 -11.19 -7.16
C TYR A 298 12.83 -10.57 -8.36
N ARG A 299 14.03 -10.02 -8.16
CA ARG A 299 14.85 -9.46 -9.26
C ARG A 299 15.30 -10.51 -10.28
N ARG A 300 15.46 -11.77 -9.86
CA ARG A 300 15.78 -12.87 -10.77
C ARG A 300 14.55 -13.22 -11.61
N ILE A 301 13.42 -13.48 -10.96
CA ILE A 301 12.15 -13.82 -11.61
C ILE A 301 11.74 -12.71 -12.58
N TRP A 302 11.90 -11.43 -12.20
CA TRP A 302 11.57 -10.32 -13.07
C TRP A 302 12.34 -10.35 -14.38
N ARG A 303 13.67 -10.50 -14.31
CA ARG A 303 14.53 -10.56 -15.49
C ARG A 303 14.24 -11.78 -16.35
N GLU A 304 13.98 -12.94 -15.72
CA GLU A 304 13.61 -14.16 -16.44
C GLU A 304 12.27 -13.99 -17.17
N TYR A 305 11.27 -13.40 -16.52
CA TYR A 305 9.97 -13.09 -17.12
C TYR A 305 10.08 -12.12 -18.30
N GLN A 306 10.82 -11.02 -18.12
CA GLN A 306 11.09 -10.04 -19.18
C GLN A 306 11.77 -10.68 -20.40
N THR A 307 12.72 -11.58 -20.16
CA THR A 307 13.40 -12.33 -21.23
C THR A 307 12.45 -13.28 -21.95
N ASP A 308 11.60 -14.01 -21.21
CA ASP A 308 10.67 -15.00 -21.75
C ASP A 308 9.54 -14.36 -22.58
N THR A 309 9.06 -13.19 -22.16
CA THR A 309 8.00 -12.45 -22.88
C THR A 309 8.54 -11.57 -24.01
N GLY A 310 9.88 -11.44 -24.16
CA GLY A 310 10.51 -10.59 -25.16
C GLY A 310 10.35 -9.09 -24.88
N VAL A 311 10.15 -8.74 -23.62
CA VAL A 311 9.86 -7.41 -23.13
C VAL A 311 11.10 -6.88 -22.39
N ASP A 312 11.99 -6.22 -23.13
CA ASP A 312 13.21 -5.62 -22.58
C ASP A 312 12.93 -4.20 -22.05
N TYR A 313 13.12 -3.99 -20.75
CA TYR A 313 12.97 -2.68 -20.11
C TYR A 313 14.19 -2.41 -19.22
N ASP A 314 15.32 -2.13 -19.86
CA ASP A 314 16.56 -1.72 -19.20
C ASP A 314 16.58 -0.22 -18.77
N ASP A 315 15.45 0.50 -18.81
CA ASP A 315 15.36 1.94 -18.46
C ASP A 315 14.12 2.27 -17.57
N LEU A 316 13.99 1.64 -16.40
CA LEU A 316 13.07 2.07 -15.32
C LEU A 316 13.77 2.17 -13.95
#